data_AF-A0A9N7Z9H0-F1
#
_entry.id   AF-A0A9N7Z9H0-F1
#
_cell.length_a   1.000
_cell.length_b   1.000
_cell.length_c   1.000
_cell.angle_alpha   90.00
_cell.angle_beta   90.00
_cell.angle_gamma   90.00
#
_symmetry.space_group_name_H-M   'P 1'
#
loop_
_entity.id
_entity.type
_entity.pdbx_description
1 polymer ?
#
loop_
_entity_poly.entity_id
_entity_poly.type
_entity_poly.pdbx_seq_one_letter_code
_entity_poly.pdbx_strand_id
1 'polypeptide(L)'
;MEKTFCLKRRHINTIPTPAIEDIRSKWPYLFSQKCIYAHFELLTDLNVLRLLELAMEECGQSIIEYFRSKSTNKNVQSALYQGENSEVALHVVQLLMAHFAETPDGHILLADKEGGTLKQDVEEHLERTHSDPKGHDPIATPSEMDVEPSEWKELETQ
;
A
#
# COMPACT_ATOMS: atom_id res chain seq x y z
N MET A 1 -7.65 14.79 -13.82
CA MET A 1 -7.55 13.69 -12.82
C MET A 1 -6.15 13.08 -12.93
N GLU A 2 -5.13 13.74 -12.38
CA GLU A 2 -3.75 13.61 -12.93
C GLU A 2 -2.78 12.70 -12.17
N LYS A 3 -3.12 12.14 -10.99
CA LYS A 3 -2.17 11.31 -10.20
C LYS A 3 -2.82 10.08 -9.55
N THR A 4 -3.66 9.36 -10.29
CA THR A 4 -4.32 8.14 -9.77
C THR A 4 -3.32 6.98 -9.61
N PHE A 5 -3.63 6.01 -8.74
CA PHE A 5 -2.85 4.78 -8.58
C PHE A 5 -2.60 4.04 -9.90
N CYS A 6 -3.56 4.10 -10.83
CA CYS A 6 -3.45 3.48 -12.15
C CYS A 6 -2.28 4.04 -12.97
N LEU A 7 -2.05 5.35 -12.93
CA LEU A 7 -0.95 5.99 -13.66
C LEU A 7 0.42 5.62 -13.08
N LYS A 8 0.50 5.48 -11.75
CA LYS A 8 1.73 5.05 -11.05
C LYS A 8 2.04 3.60 -11.37
N ARG A 9 1.03 2.73 -11.30
CA ARG A 9 1.17 1.31 -11.67
C ARG A 9 1.61 1.16 -13.11
N ARG A 10 1.03 1.95 -14.03
CA ARG A 10 1.46 1.98 -15.44
C ARG A 10 2.93 2.37 -15.58
N HIS A 11 3.40 3.38 -14.85
CA HIS A 11 4.81 3.80 -14.88
C HIS A 11 5.75 2.74 -14.31
N ILE A 12 5.43 2.15 -13.15
CA ILE A 12 6.28 1.14 -12.50
C ILE A 12 6.37 -0.13 -13.36
N ASN A 13 5.28 -0.48 -14.04
CA ASN A 13 5.19 -1.68 -14.85
C ASN A 13 5.53 -1.45 -16.34
N THR A 14 6.10 -0.30 -16.72
CA THR A 14 6.56 -0.13 -18.12
C THR A 14 7.66 -1.13 -18.44
N ILE A 15 7.76 -1.51 -19.71
CA ILE A 15 8.84 -2.37 -20.21
C ILE A 15 9.67 -1.53 -21.20
N PRO A 16 10.97 -1.34 -20.97
CA PRO A 16 11.76 -1.85 -19.84
C PRO A 16 11.36 -1.19 -18.50
N THR A 17 11.56 -1.92 -17.40
CA THR A 17 11.30 -1.43 -16.05
C THR A 17 12.14 -0.18 -15.76
N PRO A 18 11.55 0.91 -15.24
CA PRO A 18 12.31 2.11 -14.90
C PRO A 18 13.36 1.83 -13.83
N ALA A 19 14.45 2.61 -13.82
CA ALA A 19 15.44 2.54 -12.75
C ALA A 19 14.80 2.95 -11.40
N ILE A 20 15.30 2.39 -10.30
CA ILE A 20 14.73 2.68 -8.98
C ILE A 20 14.92 4.16 -8.59
N GLU A 21 15.99 4.77 -9.08
CA GLU A 21 16.32 6.19 -8.95
C GLU A 21 15.25 7.06 -9.62
N ASP A 22 14.80 6.67 -10.82
CA ASP A 22 13.75 7.38 -11.56
C ASP A 22 12.39 7.27 -10.84
N ILE A 23 12.08 6.09 -10.29
CA ILE A 23 10.86 5.87 -9.51
C ILE A 23 10.91 6.69 -8.22
N ARG A 24 12.06 6.72 -7.52
CA ARG A 24 12.24 7.49 -6.29
C ARG A 24 12.15 9.00 -6.52
N SER A 25 12.73 9.49 -7.62
CA SER A 25 12.65 10.90 -8.00
C SER A 25 11.21 11.32 -8.32
N LYS A 26 10.48 10.49 -9.08
CA LYS A 26 9.12 10.81 -9.53
C LYS A 26 8.05 10.54 -8.47
N TRP A 27 8.25 9.55 -7.61
CA TRP A 27 7.29 9.06 -6.62
C TRP A 27 7.93 8.82 -5.25
N PRO A 28 8.56 9.84 -4.62
CA PRO A 28 9.33 9.67 -3.39
C PRO A 28 8.51 9.12 -2.22
N TYR A 29 7.21 9.44 -2.18
CA TYR A 29 6.29 8.96 -1.14
C TYR A 29 6.10 7.44 -1.12
N LEU A 30 6.41 6.71 -2.20
CA LEU A 30 6.35 5.24 -2.22
C LEU A 30 7.44 4.59 -1.35
N PHE A 31 8.50 5.33 -1.02
CA PHE A 31 9.66 4.83 -0.28
C PHE A 31 9.58 5.14 1.23
N SER A 32 8.43 5.63 1.70
CA SER A 32 8.18 5.88 3.11
C SER A 32 6.81 5.35 3.49
N GLN A 33 6.75 4.52 4.54
CA GLN A 33 5.49 3.98 5.06
C GLN A 33 4.51 5.10 5.47
N LYS A 34 4.99 6.16 6.12
CA LYS A 34 4.14 7.31 6.48
C LYS A 34 3.58 8.00 5.24
N CYS A 35 4.41 8.18 4.22
CA CYS A 35 4.03 8.92 3.02
C CYS A 35 3.09 8.11 2.12
N ILE A 36 3.27 6.79 2.02
CA ILE A 36 2.36 5.95 1.25
C ILE A 36 0.96 5.93 1.89
N TYR A 37 0.86 5.91 3.22
CA TYR A 37 -0.42 6.01 3.92
C TYR A 37 -1.08 7.37 3.73
N ALA A 38 -0.34 8.46 3.99
CA ALA A 38 -0.88 9.81 3.80
C ALA A 38 -1.34 10.06 2.36
N HIS A 39 -0.59 9.56 1.38
CA HIS A 39 -0.95 9.71 -0.02
C HIS A 39 -2.12 8.80 -0.44
N PHE A 40 -2.25 7.61 0.16
CA PHE A 40 -3.43 6.76 -0.04
C PHE A 40 -4.69 7.43 0.49
N GLU A 41 -4.62 7.97 1.71
CA GLU A 41 -5.71 8.73 2.35
C GLU A 41 -6.08 9.96 1.51
N LEU A 42 -5.11 10.73 1.02
CA LEU A 42 -5.37 11.87 0.13
C LEU A 42 -6.14 11.47 -1.15
N LEU A 43 -5.84 10.30 -1.72
CA LEU A 43 -6.46 9.86 -2.98
C LEU A 43 -7.81 9.18 -2.81
N THR A 44 -8.10 8.63 -1.63
CA THR A 44 -9.26 7.77 -1.39
C THR A 44 -10.18 8.28 -0.29
N ASP A 45 -9.74 9.26 0.49
CA ASP A 45 -10.36 9.73 1.73
C ASP A 45 -10.49 8.61 2.79
N LEU A 46 -9.64 7.58 2.71
CA LEU A 46 -9.65 6.43 3.61
C LEU A 46 -8.37 6.36 4.43
N ASN A 47 -8.51 6.44 5.75
CA ASN A 47 -7.42 6.19 6.68
C ASN A 47 -7.19 4.69 6.86
N VAL A 48 -6.25 4.13 6.08
CA VAL A 48 -6.03 2.67 6.03
C VAL A 48 -5.67 2.05 7.38
N LEU A 49 -4.90 2.75 8.21
CA LEU A 49 -4.51 2.25 9.53
C LEU A 49 -5.72 2.17 10.45
N ARG A 50 -6.54 3.24 10.49
CA ARG A 50 -7.75 3.24 11.30
C ARG A 50 -8.77 2.22 10.83
N LEU A 51 -8.91 2.02 9.51
CA LEU A 51 -9.79 0.99 8.95
C LEU A 51 -9.33 -0.42 9.32
N LEU A 52 -8.02 -0.67 9.31
CA LEU A 52 -7.47 -1.96 9.73
C LEU A 52 -7.72 -2.22 11.22
N GLU A 53 -7.51 -1.22 12.08
CA GLU A 53 -7.84 -1.31 13.52
C GLU A 53 -9.31 -1.67 13.73
N LEU A 54 -10.23 -0.91 13.10
CA LEU A 54 -11.67 -1.16 13.20
C LEU A 54 -12.05 -2.57 12.72
N ALA A 55 -11.48 -3.03 11.61
CA ALA A 55 -11.73 -4.38 11.11
C ALA A 55 -11.25 -5.46 12.10
N MET A 56 -10.13 -5.24 12.79
CA MET A 56 -9.64 -6.16 13.82
C MET A 56 -10.51 -6.13 15.08
N GLU A 57 -11.02 -4.96 15.48
CA GLU A 57 -11.96 -4.81 16.59
C GLU A 57 -13.30 -5.52 16.30
N GLU A 58 -13.85 -5.34 15.09
CA GLU A 58 -15.15 -5.88 14.70
C GLU A 58 -15.11 -7.38 14.38
N CYS A 59 -14.10 -7.84 13.63
CA CYS A 59 -14.06 -9.20 13.09
C CYS A 59 -13.04 -10.11 13.79
N GLY A 60 -12.08 -9.54 14.53
CA GLY A 60 -10.95 -10.30 15.08
C GLY A 60 -11.39 -11.43 16.01
N GLN A 61 -12.36 -11.16 16.88
CA GLN A 61 -12.91 -12.17 17.78
C GLN A 61 -13.58 -13.33 17.02
N SER A 62 -14.32 -13.02 15.96
CA SER A 62 -14.96 -14.04 15.13
C SER A 62 -13.93 -14.93 14.41
N ILE A 63 -12.80 -14.36 13.99
CA ILE A 63 -11.69 -15.12 13.39
C ILE A 63 -11.06 -16.07 14.43
N ILE A 64 -10.82 -15.59 15.65
CA ILE A 64 -10.28 -16.41 16.74
C ILE A 64 -11.22 -17.58 17.05
N GLU A 65 -12.52 -17.31 17.17
CA GLU A 65 -13.54 -18.33 17.43
C GLU A 65 -13.69 -19.35 16.29
N TYR A 66 -13.57 -18.89 15.05
CA TYR A 66 -13.54 -19.78 13.89
C TYR A 66 -12.38 -20.78 13.99
N PHE A 67 -11.16 -20.30 14.24
CA PHE A 67 -10.00 -21.20 14.37
C PHE A 67 -10.09 -22.11 15.59
N ARG A 68 -10.60 -21.60 16.71
CA ARG A 68 -10.82 -22.40 17.93
C ARG A 68 -11.78 -23.57 17.69
N SER A 69 -12.86 -23.35 16.95
CA SER A 69 -13.91 -24.37 16.75
C SER A 69 -13.67 -25.32 15.59
N LYS A 70 -12.88 -24.93 14.58
CA LYS A 70 -12.75 -25.68 13.33
C LYS A 70 -11.35 -26.20 13.02
N SER A 71 -10.29 -25.64 13.61
CA SER A 71 -8.94 -25.98 13.18
C SER A 71 -8.46 -27.34 13.69
N THR A 72 -7.98 -28.19 12.80
CA THR A 72 -7.20 -29.40 13.14
C THR A 72 -5.70 -29.20 12.91
N ASN A 73 -5.29 -28.02 12.44
CA ASN A 73 -3.90 -27.71 12.14
C ASN A 73 -3.12 -27.48 13.44
N LYS A 74 -2.07 -28.29 13.67
CA LYS A 74 -1.23 -28.23 14.87
C LYS A 74 -0.56 -26.87 15.10
N ASN A 75 -0.15 -26.18 14.02
CA ASN A 75 0.49 -24.88 14.11
C ASN A 75 -0.52 -23.81 14.56
N VAL A 76 -1.74 -23.85 14.01
CA VAL A 76 -2.83 -22.96 14.42
C VAL A 76 -3.23 -23.24 15.87
N GLN A 77 -3.30 -24.50 16.28
CA GLN A 77 -3.57 -24.85 17.68
C GLN A 77 -2.48 -24.30 18.61
N SER A 78 -1.20 -24.45 18.25
CA SER A 78 -0.10 -23.83 19.00
C SER A 78 -0.24 -22.31 19.10
N ALA A 79 -0.58 -21.64 17.99
CA ALA A 79 -0.78 -20.20 17.97
C ALA A 79 -1.97 -19.75 18.85
N LEU A 80 -3.08 -20.52 18.87
CA LEU A 80 -4.23 -20.26 19.74
C LEU A 80 -3.85 -20.27 21.22
N TYR A 81 -3.02 -21.23 21.66
CA TYR A 81 -2.55 -21.30 23.05
C TYR A 81 -1.58 -20.17 23.38
N GLN A 82 -0.71 -19.79 22.45
CA GLN A 82 0.29 -18.73 22.66
C GLN A 82 -0.35 -17.34 22.72
N GLY A 83 -1.44 -17.11 21.96
CA GLY A 83 -2.10 -15.81 21.88
C GLY A 83 -3.19 -15.56 22.92
N GLU A 84 -3.45 -16.48 23.86
CA GLU A 84 -4.57 -16.35 24.82
C GLU A 84 -4.51 -15.06 25.68
N ASN A 85 -3.32 -14.49 25.87
CA ASN A 85 -3.10 -13.23 26.60
C ASN A 85 -2.57 -12.08 25.73
N SER A 86 -2.58 -12.21 24.41
CA SER A 86 -2.11 -11.15 23.50
C SER A 86 -3.25 -10.23 23.06
N GLU A 87 -2.89 -9.07 22.51
CA GLU A 87 -3.84 -8.18 21.85
C GLU A 87 -4.55 -8.92 20.70
N VAL A 88 -5.86 -8.68 20.52
CA VAL A 88 -6.69 -9.34 19.50
C VAL A 88 -6.06 -9.22 18.11
N ALA A 89 -5.61 -8.04 17.70
CA ALA A 89 -5.00 -7.83 16.39
C ALA A 89 -3.75 -8.69 16.19
N LEU A 90 -2.85 -8.72 17.18
CA LEU A 90 -1.65 -9.55 17.15
C LEU A 90 -1.99 -11.05 17.09
N HIS A 91 -2.97 -11.48 17.90
CA HIS A 91 -3.41 -12.86 17.92
C HIS A 91 -3.99 -13.28 16.56
N VAL A 92 -4.82 -12.44 15.95
CA VAL A 92 -5.39 -12.69 14.62
C VAL A 92 -4.29 -12.84 13.57
N VAL A 93 -3.30 -11.94 13.55
CA VAL A 93 -2.16 -12.03 12.62
C VAL A 93 -1.40 -13.35 12.82
N GLN A 94 -1.09 -13.72 14.06
CA GLN A 94 -0.41 -14.97 14.37
C GLN A 94 -1.19 -16.20 13.90
N LEU A 95 -2.52 -16.20 14.05
CA LEU A 95 -3.40 -17.28 13.59
C LEU A 95 -3.41 -17.39 12.06
N LEU A 96 -3.50 -16.25 11.36
CA LEU A 96 -3.47 -16.21 9.90
C LEU A 96 -2.13 -16.72 9.37
N MET A 97 -1.00 -16.25 9.93
CA MET A 97 0.34 -16.72 9.56
C MET A 97 0.47 -18.24 9.77
N ALA A 98 0.03 -18.75 10.93
CA ALA A 98 0.06 -20.18 11.23
C ALA A 98 -0.85 -21.00 10.28
N HIS A 99 -1.99 -20.43 9.86
CA HIS A 99 -2.91 -21.09 8.94
C HIS A 99 -2.34 -21.20 7.53
N PHE A 100 -1.69 -20.14 7.02
CA PHE A 100 -1.08 -20.09 5.70
C PHE A 100 0.36 -20.63 5.66
N ALA A 101 0.86 -21.15 6.78
CA ALA A 101 2.23 -21.64 6.93
C ALA A 101 3.30 -20.59 6.60
N GLU A 102 3.01 -19.32 6.92
CA GLU A 102 3.96 -18.22 6.81
C GLU A 102 4.93 -18.25 8.00
N THR A 103 6.21 -17.95 7.75
CA THR A 103 7.20 -17.84 8.81
C THR A 103 7.06 -16.51 9.55
N PRO A 104 7.31 -16.43 10.86
CA PRO A 104 7.40 -15.15 11.59
C PRO A 104 8.42 -14.18 10.98
N ASP A 105 9.48 -14.73 10.39
CA ASP A 105 10.52 -14.00 9.66
C ASP A 105 10.09 -13.59 8.23
N GLY A 106 8.97 -14.15 7.77
CA GLY A 106 8.36 -13.90 6.46
C GLY A 106 7.53 -12.62 6.45
N HIS A 107 8.21 -11.48 6.47
CA HIS A 107 7.71 -10.21 5.94
C HIS A 107 6.84 -9.30 6.84
N ILE A 108 6.96 -9.32 8.17
CA ILE A 108 6.75 -8.07 8.92
C ILE A 108 8.08 -7.32 8.92
N LEU A 109 8.38 -6.64 7.81
CA LEU A 109 9.46 -5.67 7.77
C LEU A 109 9.06 -4.53 8.72
N LEU A 110 9.63 -4.52 9.92
CA LEU A 110 9.66 -3.32 10.75
C LEU A 110 10.36 -2.26 9.92
N ALA A 111 9.61 -1.37 9.27
CA ALA A 111 10.16 -0.29 8.48
C ALA A 111 11.16 0.49 9.35
N ASP A 112 12.39 0.61 8.85
CA ASP A 112 13.57 1.05 9.59
C ASP A 112 13.32 2.26 10.50
N LYS A 113 13.86 2.18 11.71
CA LYS A 113 13.92 3.29 12.69
C LYS A 113 14.80 4.47 12.22
N GLU A 114 15.46 4.35 11.07
CA GLU A 114 16.41 5.34 10.56
C GLU A 114 15.77 6.28 9.53
N GLY A 115 14.74 7.00 9.97
CA GLY A 115 14.14 8.14 9.25
C GLY A 115 15.02 9.40 9.30
N GLY A 116 16.32 9.28 9.08
CA GLY A 116 17.29 10.39 9.17
C GLY A 116 17.32 11.29 7.95
N THR A 117 17.09 10.75 6.75
CA THR A 117 17.20 11.48 5.47
C THR A 117 15.87 11.69 4.75
N LEU A 118 14.84 10.88 5.02
CA LEU A 118 13.54 10.97 4.34
C LEU A 118 12.66 12.16 4.76
N LYS A 119 12.92 12.79 5.92
CA LYS A 119 12.06 13.86 6.44
C LYS A 119 12.17 15.15 5.63
N GLN A 120 13.33 15.44 5.04
CA GLN A 120 13.59 16.72 4.39
C GLN A 120 12.96 16.80 2.99
N ASP A 121 13.09 15.75 2.19
CA ASP A 121 12.58 15.71 0.81
C ASP A 121 11.04 15.61 0.73
N VAL A 122 10.41 15.04 1.76
CA VAL A 122 8.95 14.86 1.82
C VAL A 122 8.25 16.15 2.24
N GLU A 123 8.77 16.87 3.24
CA GLU A 123 8.23 18.15 3.69
C GLU A 123 8.27 19.17 2.54
N GLU A 124 9.38 19.22 1.78
CA GLU A 124 9.55 20.12 0.64
C GLU A 124 8.61 19.81 -0.54
N HIS A 125 8.22 18.54 -0.72
CA HIS A 125 7.26 18.16 -1.76
C HIS A 125 5.81 18.45 -1.33
N LEU A 126 5.49 18.23 -0.04
CA LEU A 126 4.16 18.51 0.51
C LEU A 126 3.89 20.02 0.50
N GLU A 127 4.84 20.84 0.95
CA GLU A 127 4.72 22.31 0.92
C GLU A 127 4.59 22.88 -0.50
N ARG A 128 5.29 22.31 -1.51
CA ARG A 128 5.09 22.69 -2.92
C ARG A 128 3.68 22.38 -3.43
N THR A 129 3.06 21.30 -2.96
CA THR A 129 1.69 20.97 -3.37
C THR A 129 0.61 21.78 -2.65
N HIS A 130 0.93 22.38 -1.50
CA HIS A 130 0.00 23.19 -0.71
C HIS A 130 0.15 24.72 -0.93
N SER A 131 1.26 25.19 -1.52
CA SER A 131 1.57 26.63 -1.56
C SER A 131 1.24 27.36 -2.88
N ASP A 132 0.64 26.73 -3.89
CA ASP A 132 0.47 27.37 -5.19
C ASP A 132 -0.99 27.53 -5.68
N PRO A 133 -1.70 28.59 -5.26
CA PRO A 133 -2.84 29.12 -5.99
C PRO A 133 -2.40 30.36 -6.77
N LYS A 134 -1.78 30.15 -7.95
CA LYS A 134 -1.58 31.07 -9.09
C LYS A 134 -0.10 31.25 -9.49
N GLY A 135 0.25 30.62 -10.61
CA GLY A 135 1.43 30.99 -11.40
C GLY A 135 1.59 30.05 -12.59
N HIS A 136 1.00 30.39 -13.74
CA HIS A 136 1.19 29.68 -15.00
C HIS A 136 2.63 29.88 -15.51
N ASP A 137 3.22 28.83 -16.09
CA ASP A 137 3.89 28.91 -17.39
C ASP A 137 3.59 27.63 -18.20
N PRO A 138 3.43 27.73 -19.53
CA PRO A 138 2.75 26.72 -20.32
C PRO A 138 3.69 25.58 -20.70
N ILE A 139 3.37 24.36 -20.25
CA ILE A 139 4.00 23.15 -20.79
C ILE A 139 3.40 22.91 -22.18
N ALA A 140 4.28 22.82 -23.17
CA ALA A 140 3.99 22.60 -24.57
C ALA A 140 2.91 21.53 -24.77
N THR A 141 1.86 21.89 -25.51
CA THR A 141 0.90 20.97 -26.11
C THR A 141 1.64 20.02 -27.06
N PRO A 142 1.58 18.69 -26.86
CA PRO A 142 1.80 17.77 -27.97
C PRO A 142 0.58 17.88 -28.88
N SER A 143 0.87 18.28 -30.12
CA SER A 143 -0.01 18.26 -31.29
C SER A 143 -0.96 17.06 -31.30
N GLU A 144 -2.16 17.31 -31.78
CA GLU A 144 -3.17 16.33 -32.20
C GLU A 144 -2.52 15.05 -32.76
N MET A 145 -2.71 13.94 -32.07
CA MET A 145 -2.81 12.64 -32.70
C MET A 145 -4.19 12.11 -32.34
N ASP A 146 -5.12 12.32 -33.26
CA ASP A 146 -6.35 11.55 -33.34
C ASP A 146 -6.00 10.06 -33.31
N VAL A 147 -6.25 9.41 -32.18
CA VAL A 147 -6.31 7.95 -32.13
C VAL A 147 -7.79 7.59 -32.07
N GLU A 148 -8.29 7.19 -33.23
CA GLU A 148 -9.63 6.66 -33.47
C GLU A 148 -9.98 5.54 -32.44
N PRO A 149 -11.25 5.44 -31.97
CA PRO A 149 -11.67 4.49 -30.93
C PRO A 149 -11.61 3.00 -31.30
N SER A 150 -10.98 2.61 -32.41
CA SER A 150 -11.06 1.27 -33.00
C SER A 150 -9.98 0.28 -32.55
N GLU A 151 -8.96 0.70 -31.77
CA GLU A 151 -7.89 -0.20 -31.30
C GLU A 151 -8.19 -0.95 -29.98
N TRP A 152 -9.36 -0.74 -29.35
CA TRP A 152 -9.72 -1.40 -28.08
C TRP A 152 -10.15 -2.87 -28.20
N LYS A 153 -10.06 -3.51 -29.37
CA LYS A 153 -10.56 -4.89 -29.58
C LYS A 153 -9.51 -6.00 -29.69
N GLU A 154 -8.22 -5.72 -29.63
CA GLU A 154 -7.20 -6.77 -29.86
C GLU A 154 -6.43 -7.27 -28.63
N LEU A 155 -6.77 -6.86 -27.41
CA LEU A 155 -6.06 -7.31 -26.18
C LEU A 155 -6.84 -8.32 -25.31
N GLU A 156 -7.87 -8.97 -25.83
CA GLU A 156 -8.59 -10.05 -25.12
C GLU A 156 -8.28 -11.48 -25.61
N THR A 157 -7.25 -11.67 -26.44
CA THR A 157 -6.77 -13.02 -26.75
C THR A 157 -5.25 -13.05 -26.94
N GLN A 158 -4.54 -13.23 -25.82
CA GLN A 158 -3.41 -14.17 -25.70
C GLN A 158 -2.98 -14.35 -24.24
#